data_AF-A0ABD1TQJ9-F1
#
_entry.id   AF-A0ABD1TQJ9-F1
#
_cell.length_a   1.000
_cell.length_b   1.000
_cell.length_c   1.000
_cell.angle_alpha   90.00
_cell.angle_beta   90.00
_cell.angle_gamma   90.00
#
_symmetry.space_group_name_H-M   'P 1'
#
loop_
_entity.id
_entity.type
_entity.pdbx_description
1 polymer ?
#
loop_
_entity_poly.entity_id
_entity_poly.type
_entity_poly.pdbx_seq_one_letter_code
_entity_poly.pdbx_strand_id
1 'polypeptide(L)'
;MRVPTPNRNVLTNPCTVGQGRACDGKSPITAHMLSLLPSLQLVITSGTEVNHIDIPECRCRGISVANTGDVFSDDTADYAVGLLIDVLRKISAGERHVRRGAWPVNGDFLWV
;
A
#
# COMPACT_ATOMS: atom_id res chain seq x y z
N MET A 1 -19.31 3.32 -12.81
CA MET A 1 -17.96 2.73 -12.81
C MET A 1 -18.04 1.47 -11.96
N ARG A 2 -17.79 0.29 -12.55
CA ARG A 2 -18.04 -1.00 -11.90
C ARG A 2 -16.85 -1.30 -11.00
N VAL A 3 -17.04 -1.24 -9.67
CA VAL A 3 -15.99 -1.56 -8.68
C VAL A 3 -15.47 -2.97 -8.99
N PRO A 4 -14.15 -3.17 -9.22
CA PRO A 4 -13.60 -4.49 -9.39
C PRO A 4 -13.90 -5.29 -8.13
N THR A 5 -14.52 -6.46 -8.27
CA THR A 5 -14.71 -7.37 -7.15
C THR A 5 -13.35 -7.71 -6.54
N PRO A 6 -13.22 -7.73 -5.20
CA PRO A 6 -11.98 -8.16 -4.56
C PRO A 6 -11.62 -9.55 -5.09
N ASN A 7 -10.34 -9.73 -5.44
CA ASN A 7 -9.81 -10.98 -5.93
C ASN A 7 -10.26 -12.15 -5.04
N ARG A 8 -10.91 -13.15 -5.64
CA ARG A 8 -11.65 -14.25 -4.99
C ARG A 8 -10.78 -15.18 -4.12
N ASN A 9 -9.49 -14.88 -4.00
CA ASN A 9 -8.49 -15.75 -3.39
C ASN A 9 -8.17 -15.45 -1.92
N VAL A 10 -8.78 -14.45 -1.25
CA VAL A 10 -8.31 -14.02 0.09
C VAL A 10 -9.35 -14.12 1.22
N LEU A 11 -10.61 -14.49 0.97
CA LEU A 11 -11.57 -14.69 2.08
C LEU A 11 -12.38 -15.98 1.88
N THR A 12 -11.92 -17.08 2.47
CA THR A 12 -12.71 -18.33 2.53
C THR A 12 -13.08 -18.80 3.92
N ASN A 13 -12.70 -18.13 5.03
CA ASN A 13 -13.21 -18.52 6.35
C ASN A 13 -13.65 -17.34 7.23
N PRO A 14 -14.82 -17.44 7.89
CA PRO A 14 -15.22 -16.51 8.94
C PRO A 14 -14.19 -16.56 10.06
N CYS A 15 -13.55 -15.42 10.35
CA CYS A 15 -12.57 -15.29 11.42
C CYS A 15 -13.29 -15.30 12.78
N THR A 16 -13.22 -16.42 13.49
CA THR A 16 -13.58 -16.49 14.91
C THR A 16 -12.64 -15.56 15.69
N VAL A 17 -13.16 -14.78 16.63
CA VAL A 17 -12.40 -13.78 17.41
C VAL A 17 -11.26 -14.46 18.18
N GLY A 18 -10.09 -14.48 17.57
CA GLY A 18 -8.83 -14.97 18.13
C GLY A 18 -7.80 -13.85 18.18
N GLN A 19 -6.74 -14.05 18.96
CA GLN A 19 -5.64 -13.09 19.08
C GLN A 19 -5.08 -12.78 17.68
N GLY A 20 -5.22 -11.53 17.25
CA GLY A 20 -4.80 -11.05 15.94
C GLY A 20 -3.64 -10.07 16.09
N ARG A 21 -2.64 -10.18 15.22
CA ARG A 21 -1.53 -9.20 15.16
C ARG A 21 -1.67 -8.36 13.90
N ALA A 22 -1.71 -7.05 14.09
CA ALA A 22 -1.54 -6.08 13.01
C ALA A 22 -0.04 -5.94 12.69
N CYS A 23 0.33 -6.08 11.43
CA CYS A 23 1.70 -5.88 10.97
C CYS A 23 1.77 -4.75 9.93
N ASP A 24 2.71 -3.84 10.14
CA ASP A 24 3.18 -2.89 9.13
C ASP A 24 4.33 -3.57 8.36
N GLY A 25 4.44 -3.34 7.05
CA GLY A 25 5.37 -4.03 6.14
C GLY A 25 6.86 -3.89 6.48
N LYS A 26 7.20 -3.15 7.54
CA LYS A 26 8.55 -2.93 8.07
C LYS A 26 9.04 -4.04 9.01
N SER A 27 8.13 -4.85 9.57
CA SER A 27 8.49 -5.92 10.51
C SER A 27 8.20 -7.30 9.89
N PRO A 28 9.24 -8.06 9.48
CA PRO A 28 9.03 -9.36 8.88
C PRO A 28 8.43 -10.35 9.89
N ILE A 29 7.42 -11.09 9.46
CA ILE A 29 6.81 -12.19 10.22
C ILE A 29 7.49 -13.48 9.81
N THR A 30 8.58 -13.78 10.49
CA THR A 30 9.38 -15.01 10.28
C THR A 30 8.80 -16.19 11.06
N ALA A 31 9.08 -17.42 10.63
CA ALA A 31 8.76 -18.65 11.37
C ALA A 31 9.15 -18.63 12.86
N HIS A 32 10.29 -18.00 13.20
CA HIS A 32 10.72 -17.82 14.60
C HIS A 32 9.78 -16.90 15.39
N MET A 33 9.18 -15.87 14.78
CA MET A 33 8.16 -15.07 15.46
C MET A 33 6.85 -15.84 15.63
N LEU A 34 6.49 -16.66 14.64
CA LEU A 34 5.30 -17.51 14.72
C LEU A 34 5.46 -18.59 15.80
N SER A 35 6.67 -19.10 16.05
CA SER A 35 6.93 -20.06 17.14
C SER A 35 6.72 -19.49 18.53
N LEU A 36 6.94 -18.19 18.72
CA LEU A 36 6.70 -17.49 19.99
C LEU A 36 5.22 -17.20 20.25
N LEU A 37 4.35 -17.39 19.26
CA LEU A 37 2.93 -17.04 19.32
C LEU A 37 2.05 -18.27 19.01
N PRO A 38 2.00 -19.28 19.91
CA PRO A 38 1.31 -20.55 19.65
C PRO A 38 -0.21 -20.44 19.53
N SER A 39 -0.81 -19.34 20.03
CA SER A 39 -2.25 -19.08 19.98
C SER A 39 -2.66 -18.12 18.86
N LEU A 40 -1.74 -17.72 17.98
CA LEU A 40 -2.03 -16.80 16.88
C LEU A 40 -2.94 -17.49 15.85
N GLN A 41 -4.04 -16.82 15.49
CA GLN A 41 -5.01 -17.36 14.53
C GLN A 41 -5.15 -16.48 13.28
N LEU A 42 -4.80 -15.19 13.38
CA LEU A 42 -4.99 -14.23 12.32
C LEU A 42 -3.82 -13.23 12.26
N VAL A 43 -3.31 -13.03 11.06
CA VAL A 43 -2.38 -11.96 10.70
C VAL A 43 -3.10 -10.99 9.77
N ILE A 44 -3.10 -9.71 10.12
CA ILE A 44 -3.69 -8.65 9.29
C ILE A 44 -2.57 -7.70 8.86
N THR A 45 -2.45 -7.48 7.55
CA THR A 45 -1.53 -6.48 6.97
C THR A 45 -2.32 -5.36 6.30
N SER A 46 -1.80 -4.13 6.45
CA SER A 46 -2.37 -2.91 5.86
C SER A 46 -1.94 -2.69 4.39
N GLY A 47 -1.05 -3.53 3.85
CA GLY A 47 -0.58 -3.44 2.47
C GLY A 47 -1.08 -4.59 1.60
N THR A 48 -1.04 -4.41 0.28
CA THR A 48 -1.23 -5.49 -0.71
C THR A 48 -0.10 -6.52 -0.65
N GLU A 49 1.11 -6.06 -0.33
CA GLU A 49 2.31 -6.88 -0.26
C GLU A 49 2.30 -7.80 0.96
N VAL A 50 2.59 -9.08 0.73
CA VAL A 50 2.72 -10.11 1.78
C VAL A 50 4.11 -10.77 1.80
N ASN A 51 5.08 -10.24 1.05
CA ASN A 51 6.43 -10.82 0.93
C ASN A 51 7.20 -10.90 2.27
N HIS A 52 6.83 -10.03 3.21
CA HIS A 52 7.40 -10.00 4.55
C HIS A 52 6.76 -11.01 5.51
N ILE A 53 5.78 -11.80 5.06
CA ILE A 53 5.07 -12.80 5.86
C ILE A 53 5.44 -14.20 5.37
N ASP A 54 5.85 -15.08 6.29
CA ASP A 54 6.06 -16.50 6.00
C ASP A 54 4.71 -17.22 5.79
N ILE A 55 4.15 -17.08 4.58
CA ILE A 55 2.88 -17.70 4.19
C ILE A 55 2.91 -19.24 4.29
N PRO A 56 3.99 -19.94 3.88
CA PRO A 56 4.10 -21.39 4.07
C PRO A 56 3.95 -21.81 5.53
N GLU A 57 4.65 -21.14 6.45
CA GLU A 57 4.58 -21.45 7.88
C GLU A 57 3.21 -21.10 8.48
N CYS A 58 2.61 -19.97 8.08
CA CYS A 58 1.25 -19.61 8.48
C CYS A 58 0.24 -20.69 8.06
N ARG A 59 0.34 -21.19 6.82
CA ARG A 59 -0.52 -22.26 6.31
C ARG A 59 -0.33 -23.57 7.07
N CYS A 60 0.93 -23.94 7.39
CA CYS A 60 1.25 -25.13 8.17
C CYS A 60 0.58 -25.10 9.56
N ARG A 61 0.50 -23.92 10.18
CA ARG A 61 -0.07 -23.70 11.51
C ARG A 61 -1.56 -23.41 11.54
N GLY A 62 -2.22 -23.34 10.38
CA GLY A 62 -3.64 -22.97 10.28
C GLY A 62 -3.93 -21.49 10.58
N ILE A 63 -2.94 -20.61 10.43
CA ILE A 63 -3.05 -19.17 10.66
C ILE A 63 -3.58 -18.51 9.39
N SER A 64 -4.66 -17.74 9.52
CA SER A 64 -5.24 -16.97 8.41
C SER A 64 -4.46 -15.67 8.20
N VAL A 65 -4.32 -15.26 6.93
CA VAL A 65 -3.66 -13.99 6.56
C VAL A 65 -4.66 -13.16 5.76
N ALA A 66 -4.92 -11.94 6.24
CA ALA A 66 -5.78 -10.96 5.58
C ALA A 66 -4.95 -9.74 5.17
N ASN A 67 -5.17 -9.25 3.95
CA ASN A 67 -4.56 -8.02 3.44
C ASN A 67 -5.65 -7.04 3.01
N THR A 68 -5.25 -5.81 2.68
CA THR A 68 -6.18 -4.77 2.23
C THR A 68 -6.66 -4.94 0.78
N GLY A 69 -6.09 -5.89 0.03
CA GLY A 69 -6.41 -6.09 -1.38
C GLY A 69 -6.19 -4.85 -2.24
N ASP A 70 -6.85 -4.80 -3.40
CA ASP A 70 -6.60 -3.81 -4.46
C ASP A 70 -7.26 -2.43 -4.22
N VAL A 71 -7.64 -2.11 -2.98
CA VAL A 71 -8.43 -0.91 -2.63
C VAL A 71 -7.75 0.41 -2.98
N PHE A 72 -6.43 0.43 -3.16
CA PHE A 72 -5.65 1.62 -3.51
C PHE A 72 -5.30 1.71 -5.00
N SER A 73 -5.77 0.77 -5.82
CA SER A 73 -5.30 0.65 -7.22
C SER A 73 -5.73 1.84 -8.07
N ASP A 74 -6.99 2.27 -7.94
CA ASP A 74 -7.52 3.40 -8.69
C ASP A 74 -6.85 4.72 -8.26
N ASP A 75 -6.71 4.94 -6.95
CA ASP A 75 -5.99 6.10 -6.41
C ASP A 75 -4.53 6.14 -6.89
N THR A 76 -3.86 4.98 -6.89
CA THR A 76 -2.48 4.85 -7.39
C THR A 76 -2.39 5.18 -8.87
N ALA A 77 -3.38 4.76 -9.67
CA ALA A 77 -3.45 5.08 -11.09
C ALA A 77 -3.63 6.59 -11.32
N ASP A 78 -4.50 7.25 -10.54
CA ASP A 78 -4.72 8.69 -10.62
C ASP A 78 -3.45 9.47 -10.26
N TYR A 79 -2.73 9.06 -9.21
CA TYR A 79 -1.43 9.66 -8.87
C TYR A 79 -0.38 9.44 -9.96
N ALA A 80 -0.32 8.26 -10.58
CA ALA A 80 0.63 7.98 -11.64
C ALA A 80 0.42 8.92 -12.84
N VAL A 81 -0.84 9.11 -13.26
CA VAL A 81 -1.18 10.04 -14.35
C VAL A 81 -0.92 11.49 -13.93
N GLY A 82 -1.30 11.87 -12.71
CA GLY A 82 -1.08 13.20 -12.17
C GLY A 82 0.41 13.57 -12.12
N LEU A 83 1.26 12.67 -11.63
CA LEU A 83 2.71 12.87 -11.58
C LEU A 83 3.34 12.89 -12.97
N LEU A 84 2.84 12.10 -13.91
CA LEU A 84 3.29 12.15 -15.30
C LEU A 84 3.04 13.54 -15.92
N ILE A 85 1.83 14.08 -15.74
CA ILE A 85 1.48 15.42 -16.21
C ILE A 85 2.32 16.48 -15.49
N ASP A 86 2.49 16.35 -14.17
CA ASP A 86 3.30 17.26 -13.36
C ASP A 86 4.74 17.37 -13.87
N VAL A 87 5.36 16.23 -14.21
CA VAL A 87 6.72 16.20 -14.77
C VAL A 87 6.76 16.81 -16.17
N LEU A 88 5.85 16.42 -17.05
CA LEU A 88 5.84 16.88 -18.45
C LEU A 88 5.56 18.38 -18.58
N ARG A 89 4.68 18.90 -17.73
CA ARG A 89 4.26 20.31 -17.73
C ARG A 89 4.95 21.14 -16.65
N LYS A 90 5.82 20.50 -15.85
CA LYS A 90 6.58 21.10 -14.75
C LYS A 90 5.69 21.92 -13.80
N ILE A 91 4.47 21.43 -13.52
CA ILE A 91 3.42 22.19 -12.82
C ILE A 91 3.87 22.58 -11.42
N SER A 92 4.28 21.60 -10.61
CA SER A 92 4.75 21.82 -9.23
C SER A 92 6.02 22.67 -9.18
N ALA A 93 6.86 22.59 -10.21
CA ALA A 93 8.06 23.41 -10.30
C ALA A 93 7.71 24.88 -10.65
N GLY A 94 6.77 25.10 -11.58
CA GLY A 94 6.25 26.43 -11.92
C GLY A 94 5.47 27.06 -10.79
N GLU A 95 4.67 26.28 -10.07
CA GLU A 95 3.99 26.71 -8.84
C GLU A 95 5.00 27.25 -7.82
N ARG A 96 6.10 26.51 -7.57
CA ARG A 96 7.17 26.96 -6.66
C ARG A 96 7.87 28.23 -7.16
N HIS A 97 8.05 28.39 -8.47
CA HIS A 97 8.63 29.61 -9.05
C HIS A 97 7.76 30.84 -8.80
N VAL A 98 6.46 30.72 -9.06
CA VAL A 98 5.49 31.78 -8.81
C VAL A 98 5.41 32.10 -7.32
N ARG A 99 5.31 31.07 -6.46
CA ARG A 99 5.24 31.25 -5.00
C ARG A 99 6.46 31.96 -4.42
N ARG A 100 7.64 31.79 -5.02
CA ARG A 100 8.88 32.46 -4.62
C ARG A 100 8.99 33.91 -5.13
N GLY A 101 7.97 34.42 -5.82
CA GLY A 101 7.99 35.76 -6.41
C GLY A 101 8.99 35.90 -7.56
N ALA A 102 9.47 34.78 -8.12
CA ALA A 102 10.46 34.80 -9.18
C ALA A 102 9.84 35.15 -10.54
N TRP A 103 8.51 35.07 -10.70
CA TRP A 103 7.86 35.45 -11.94
C TRP A 103 8.01 36.94 -12.31
N PRO A 104 7.69 37.92 -11.44
CA PRO A 104 7.89 39.33 -11.76
C PRO A 104 9.36 39.75 -11.94
N VAL A 105 10.31 38.97 -11.42
CA VAL A 105 11.75 39.30 -11.45
C VAL A 105 12.48 38.60 -12.60
N ASN A 106 12.25 37.29 -12.76
CA ASN A 106 12.97 36.43 -13.69
C ASN A 106 12.14 36.08 -14.93
N GLY A 107 10.88 36.51 -15.00
CA GLY A 107 9.96 36.18 -16.10
C GLY A 107 9.40 34.76 -15.99
N ASP A 108 8.87 34.28 -17.12
CA ASP A 108 8.20 32.99 -17.21
C ASP A 108 9.12 31.84 -16.80
N PHE A 109 8.57 30.88 -16.04
CA PHE A 109 9.35 29.76 -15.53
C PHE A 109 9.95 28.88 -16.64
N LEU A 110 9.37 28.89 -17.85
CA LEU A 110 9.72 27.96 -18.92
C LEU A 110 9.60 28.55 -20.32
N TRP A 111 10.76 28.70 -20.96
CA TRP A 111 10.94 28.63 -22.40
C TRP A 111 11.94 27.52 -22.74
N VAL A 112 11.61 26.25 -22.46
CA VAL A 112 12.04 25.00 -23.17
C VAL A 112 11.09 23.86 -22.80
#